data_AF-A0A1Z8VVT6-F1
#
_entry.id   AF-A0A1Z8VVT6-F1
#
_cell.length_a   1.000
_cell.length_b   1.000
_cell.length_c   1.000
_cell.angle_alpha   90.00
_cell.angle_beta   90.00
_cell.angle_gamma   90.00
#
_symmetry.space_group_name_H-M   'P 1'
#
loop_
_entity.id
_entity.type
_entity.pdbx_description
1 polymer ?
#
loop_
_entity_poly.entity_id
_entity_poly.type
_entity_poly.pdbx_seq_one_letter_code
_entity_poly.pdbx_strand_id
1 'polypeptide(L)'
;MLKKKIKEIIRVNQAGELGAVQIYKGQLAVLKNKPISKDLLDMLKKENKHYEKFNELILTYKVRPTILSPIWKAGAFGLGALTAIMGKKSTLACTEAVEEVIIDHYEKQSKYLKGKDSKLCKITEKFCKEEKEHLDFANKHDTGKDLLHITLKKGIKIISKTAIRISEKI
;
A
#
# COMPACT_ATOMS: atom_id res chain seq x y z
N MET A 1 -22.35 11.58 -9.96
CA MET A 1 -20.94 12.08 -10.00
C MET A 1 -20.22 11.98 -8.67
N LEU A 2 -20.70 12.60 -7.57
CA LEU A 2 -20.01 12.58 -6.26
C LEU A 2 -19.94 11.19 -5.59
N LYS A 3 -21.08 10.50 -5.49
CA LYS A 3 -21.15 9.16 -4.89
C LYS A 3 -20.27 8.14 -5.63
N LYS A 4 -20.11 8.27 -6.96
CA LYS A 4 -19.29 7.36 -7.76
C LYS A 4 -17.81 7.44 -7.34
N LYS A 5 -17.23 8.64 -7.28
CA LYS A 5 -15.81 8.81 -6.94
C LYS A 5 -15.49 8.37 -5.50
N ILE A 6 -16.40 8.61 -4.55
CA ILE A 6 -16.25 8.09 -3.17
C ILE A 6 -16.17 6.55 -3.16
N LYS A 7 -17.03 5.86 -3.95
CA LYS A 7 -16.96 4.40 -4.06
C LYS A 7 -15.65 3.92 -4.70
N GLU A 8 -15.15 4.65 -5.72
CA GLU A 8 -13.85 4.34 -6.34
C GLU A 8 -12.70 4.48 -5.33
N ILE A 9 -12.69 5.56 -4.55
CA ILE A 9 -11.70 5.82 -3.48
C ILE A 9 -11.68 4.66 -2.47
N ILE A 10 -12.84 4.26 -1.96
CA ILE A 10 -12.91 3.17 -0.98
C ILE A 10 -12.45 1.85 -1.60
N ARG A 11 -12.85 1.55 -2.84
CA ARG A 11 -12.44 0.32 -3.54
C ARG A 11 -10.94 0.26 -3.75
N VAL A 12 -10.35 1.33 -4.28
CA VAL A 12 -8.94 1.33 -4.63
C VAL A 12 -8.06 1.33 -3.39
N ASN A 13 -8.46 2.01 -2.32
CA ASN A 13 -7.74 1.95 -1.05
C ASN A 13 -7.83 0.55 -0.45
N GLN A 14 -9.01 -0.06 -0.42
CA GLN A 14 -9.15 -1.44 0.07
C GLN A 14 -8.26 -2.42 -0.70
N ALA A 15 -8.15 -2.26 -2.03
CA ALA A 15 -7.26 -3.06 -2.86
C ALA A 15 -5.77 -2.75 -2.60
N GLY A 16 -5.44 -1.48 -2.38
CA GLY A 16 -4.10 -1.02 -2.01
C GLY A 16 -3.62 -1.62 -0.70
N GLU A 17 -4.45 -1.52 0.35
CA GLU A 17 -4.19 -2.11 1.67
C GLU A 17 -4.05 -3.63 1.60
N LEU A 18 -4.89 -4.31 0.81
CA LEU A 18 -4.72 -5.74 0.56
C LEU A 18 -3.34 -6.02 -0.06
N GLY A 19 -2.94 -5.22 -1.05
CA GLY A 19 -1.63 -5.30 -1.67
C GLY A 19 -0.50 -5.12 -0.67
N ALA A 20 -0.52 -4.06 0.14
CA ALA A 20 0.49 -3.79 1.17
C ALA A 20 0.60 -4.95 2.17
N VAL A 21 -0.52 -5.45 2.70
CA VAL A 21 -0.57 -6.64 3.57
C VAL A 21 0.11 -7.84 2.91
N GLN A 22 -0.13 -8.08 1.63
CA GLN A 22 0.50 -9.21 0.93
C GLN A 22 1.98 -9.00 0.66
N ILE A 23 2.43 -7.78 0.36
CA ILE A 23 3.86 -7.46 0.21
C ILE A 23 4.59 -7.80 1.50
N TYR A 24 4.13 -7.31 2.65
CA TYR A 24 4.78 -7.61 3.92
C TYR A 24 4.73 -9.11 4.26
N LYS A 25 3.64 -9.82 3.95
CA LYS A 25 3.57 -11.29 4.08
C LYS A 25 4.60 -11.99 3.21
N GLY A 26 4.77 -11.56 1.96
CA GLY A 26 5.79 -12.09 1.05
C GLY A 26 7.21 -11.83 1.56
N GLN A 27 7.47 -10.62 2.05
CA GLN A 27 8.76 -10.27 2.63
C GLN A 27 9.08 -11.12 3.87
N LEU A 28 8.11 -11.28 4.77
CA LEU A 28 8.25 -12.11 5.97
C LEU A 28 8.40 -13.60 5.67
N ALA A 29 7.80 -14.11 4.60
CA ALA A 29 7.98 -15.51 4.19
C ALA A 29 9.46 -15.84 3.94
N VAL A 30 10.25 -14.86 3.50
CA VAL A 30 11.68 -15.00 3.23
C VAL A 30 12.54 -14.54 4.41
N LEU A 31 12.18 -13.44 5.07
CA LEU A 31 13.01 -12.76 6.07
C LEU A 31 12.63 -13.06 7.52
N LYS A 32 11.72 -13.99 7.80
CA LYS A 32 11.21 -14.29 9.17
C LYS A 32 12.28 -14.44 10.25
N ASN A 33 13.47 -14.95 9.91
CA ASN A 33 14.57 -15.20 10.86
C ASN A 33 15.69 -14.16 10.78
N LYS A 34 15.47 -13.03 10.10
CA LYS A 34 16.45 -11.96 9.94
C LYS A 34 16.16 -10.82 10.93
N PRO A 35 17.15 -9.98 11.28
CA PRO A 35 16.96 -8.88 12.25
C PRO A 35 15.81 -7.92 11.92
N ILE A 36 15.54 -7.68 10.63
CA ILE A 36 14.45 -6.79 10.16
C ILE A 36 13.04 -7.38 10.36
N SER A 37 12.90 -8.68 10.65
CA SER A 37 11.61 -9.37 10.75
C SER A 37 10.65 -8.74 11.75
N LYS A 38 11.17 -8.24 12.88
CA LYS A 38 10.35 -7.58 13.91
C LYS A 38 9.69 -6.32 13.37
N ASP A 39 10.45 -5.49 12.67
CA ASP A 39 9.92 -4.25 12.07
C ASP A 39 8.89 -4.57 10.98
N LEU A 40 9.16 -5.56 10.12
CA LEU A 40 8.20 -6.00 9.09
C LEU A 40 6.91 -6.57 9.70
N LEU A 41 6.99 -7.28 10.84
CA LEU A 41 5.81 -7.75 11.56
C LEU A 41 4.99 -6.59 12.12
N ASP A 42 5.64 -5.56 12.65
CA ASP A 42 4.95 -4.40 13.21
C ASP A 42 4.30 -3.54 12.11
N MET A 43 4.97 -3.37 10.96
CA MET A 43 4.38 -2.78 9.75
C MET A 43 3.19 -3.60 9.27
N LEU A 44 3.33 -4.91 9.12
CA LEU A 44 2.22 -5.79 8.73
C LEU A 44 1.02 -5.66 9.68
N LYS A 45 1.23 -5.51 10.99
CA LYS A 45 0.13 -5.29 11.94
C LYS A 45 -0.59 -3.96 11.70
N LYS A 46 0.13 -2.89 11.33
CA LYS A 46 -0.47 -1.59 10.98
C LYS A 46 -1.28 -1.71 9.68
N GLU A 47 -0.71 -2.30 8.63
CA GLU A 47 -1.41 -2.55 7.36
C GLU A 47 -2.69 -3.36 7.53
N ASN A 48 -2.68 -4.41 8.37
CA ASN A 48 -3.90 -5.17 8.62
C ASN A 48 -5.00 -4.31 9.26
N LYS A 49 -4.65 -3.35 10.13
CA LYS A 49 -5.64 -2.42 10.70
C LYS A 49 -6.23 -1.49 9.63
N HIS A 50 -5.41 -1.01 8.70
CA HIS A 50 -5.88 -0.20 7.57
C HIS A 50 -6.82 -1.03 6.68
N TYR A 51 -6.40 -2.25 6.33
CA TYR A 51 -7.18 -3.18 5.52
C TYR A 51 -8.54 -3.51 6.14
N GLU A 52 -8.58 -3.87 7.42
CA GLU A 52 -9.83 -4.12 8.14
C GLU A 52 -10.72 -2.87 8.14
N LYS A 53 -10.13 -1.68 8.32
CA LYS A 53 -10.91 -0.45 8.27
C LYS A 53 -11.55 -0.22 6.92
N PHE A 54 -10.84 -0.49 5.82
CA PHE A 54 -11.44 -0.37 4.50
C PHE A 54 -12.44 -1.48 4.20
N ASN A 55 -12.30 -2.68 4.75
CA ASN A 55 -13.34 -3.71 4.65
C ASN A 55 -14.64 -3.26 5.34
N GLU A 56 -14.56 -2.63 6.51
CA GLU A 56 -15.72 -2.00 7.15
C GLU A 56 -16.34 -0.90 6.27
N LEU A 57 -15.52 -0.07 5.64
CA LEU A 57 -15.98 1.01 4.76
C LEU A 57 -16.63 0.48 3.48
N ILE A 58 -16.13 -0.62 2.91
CA ILE A 58 -16.74 -1.33 1.78
C ILE A 58 -18.19 -1.68 2.10
N LEU A 59 -18.44 -2.25 3.29
CA LEU A 59 -19.79 -2.59 3.75
C LEU A 59 -20.63 -1.35 4.01
N THR A 60 -20.09 -0.39 4.77
CA THR A 60 -20.79 0.85 5.19
C THR A 60 -21.25 1.66 3.97
N TYR A 61 -20.41 1.77 2.94
CA TYR A 61 -20.68 2.58 1.76
C TYR A 61 -21.29 1.77 0.59
N LYS A 62 -21.57 0.48 0.81
CA LYS A 62 -22.11 -0.44 -0.20
C LYS A 62 -21.30 -0.38 -1.49
N VAL A 63 -19.99 -0.56 -1.34
CA VAL A 63 -19.01 -0.61 -2.42
C VAL A 63 -18.72 -2.07 -2.72
N ARG A 64 -18.49 -2.41 -4.00
CA ARG A 64 -17.96 -3.72 -4.35
C ARG A 64 -16.43 -3.63 -4.40
N PRO A 65 -15.69 -4.56 -3.76
CA PRO A 65 -14.25 -4.70 -3.97
C PRO A 65 -13.93 -4.89 -5.45
N THR A 66 -12.69 -4.62 -5.84
CA THR A 66 -12.25 -4.86 -7.22
C THR A 66 -12.27 -6.35 -7.54
N ILE A 67 -12.73 -6.72 -8.73
CA ILE A 67 -12.69 -8.12 -9.19
C ILE A 67 -11.25 -8.66 -9.31
N LEU A 68 -10.26 -7.76 -9.38
CA LEU A 68 -8.85 -8.09 -9.52
C LEU A 68 -8.16 -8.39 -8.20
N SER A 69 -8.86 -8.34 -7.06
CA SER A 69 -8.29 -8.63 -5.74
C SER A 69 -7.49 -9.94 -5.68
N PRO A 70 -7.91 -11.07 -6.31
CA PRO A 70 -7.10 -12.30 -6.34
C PRO A 70 -5.74 -12.13 -7.04
N ILE A 71 -5.73 -11.39 -8.16
CA ILE A 71 -4.51 -11.13 -8.95
C ILE A 71 -3.58 -10.22 -8.17
N TRP A 72 -4.11 -9.15 -7.58
CA TRP A 72 -3.34 -8.24 -6.73
C TRP A 72 -2.77 -8.95 -5.52
N LYS A 73 -3.55 -9.82 -4.87
CA LYS A 73 -3.09 -10.60 -3.73
C LYS A 73 -1.85 -11.45 -4.09
N ALA A 74 -1.93 -12.19 -5.19
CA ALA A 74 -0.83 -13.05 -5.64
C ALA A 74 0.39 -12.24 -6.10
N GLY A 75 0.17 -11.21 -6.92
CA GLY A 75 1.24 -10.35 -7.44
C GLY A 75 1.98 -9.58 -6.36
N ALA A 76 1.25 -9.03 -5.39
CA ALA A 76 1.81 -8.31 -4.25
C ALA A 76 2.63 -9.23 -3.34
N PHE A 77 2.13 -10.43 -3.03
CA PHE A 77 2.91 -11.43 -2.29
C PHE A 77 4.20 -11.80 -3.02
N GLY A 78 4.10 -12.08 -4.33
CA GLY A 78 5.25 -12.38 -5.18
C GLY A 78 6.29 -11.26 -5.18
N LEU A 79 5.86 -10.01 -5.35
CA LEU A 79 6.74 -8.84 -5.30
C LEU A 79 7.47 -8.74 -3.95
N GLY A 80 6.75 -8.91 -2.85
CA GLY A 80 7.32 -8.91 -1.50
C GLY A 80 8.36 -10.02 -1.31
N ALA A 81 8.04 -11.24 -1.74
CA ALA A 81 8.97 -12.37 -1.64
C ALA A 81 10.21 -12.20 -2.52
N LEU A 82 10.04 -11.76 -3.77
CA LEU A 82 11.15 -11.55 -4.71
C LEU A 82 12.13 -10.48 -4.20
N THR A 83 11.61 -9.35 -3.76
CA THR A 83 12.45 -8.25 -3.24
C THR A 83 13.13 -8.64 -1.93
N ALA A 84 12.52 -9.52 -1.14
CA ALA A 84 13.14 -10.11 0.04
C ALA A 84 14.24 -11.13 -0.26
N ILE A 85 14.10 -11.91 -1.33
CA ILE A 85 15.17 -12.81 -1.83
C ILE A 85 16.39 -12.00 -2.27
N MET A 86 16.17 -10.84 -2.90
CA MET A 86 17.23 -9.90 -3.30
C MET A 86 17.91 -9.20 -2.10
N GLY A 87 17.34 -9.31 -0.91
CA GLY A 87 17.94 -8.88 0.35
C GLY A 87 17.29 -7.63 0.97
N LYS A 88 17.82 -7.23 2.13
CA LYS A 88 17.25 -6.17 2.98
C LYS A 88 17.07 -4.85 2.24
N LYS A 89 18.06 -4.42 1.43
CA LYS A 89 17.98 -3.14 0.71
C LYS A 89 16.84 -3.13 -0.31
N SER A 90 16.72 -4.19 -1.12
CA SER A 90 15.65 -4.32 -2.11
C SER A 90 14.26 -4.46 -1.47
N THR A 91 14.18 -5.12 -0.30
CA THR A 91 12.96 -5.17 0.53
C THR A 91 12.49 -3.77 0.90
N LEU A 92 13.39 -2.96 1.46
CA LEU A 92 13.08 -1.61 1.89
C LEU A 92 12.85 -0.65 0.71
N ALA A 93 13.53 -0.87 -0.42
CA ALA A 93 13.26 -0.16 -1.66
C ALA A 93 11.84 -0.44 -2.18
N CYS A 94 11.37 -1.68 -2.04
CA CYS A 94 9.99 -2.04 -2.36
C CYS A 94 9.01 -1.30 -1.45
N THR A 95 9.24 -1.31 -0.13
CA THR A 95 8.43 -0.56 0.83
C THR A 95 8.40 0.93 0.48
N GLU A 96 9.56 1.59 0.37
CA GLU A 96 9.67 3.01 -0.02
C GLU A 96 8.87 3.32 -1.29
N ALA A 97 9.04 2.51 -2.34
CA ALA A 97 8.38 2.72 -3.61
C ALA A 97 6.86 2.59 -3.54
N VAL A 98 6.35 1.66 -2.73
CA VAL A 98 4.91 1.45 -2.52
C VAL A 98 4.33 2.56 -1.67
N GLU A 99 4.98 2.90 -0.55
CA GLU A 99 4.50 3.94 0.36
C GLU A 99 4.41 5.30 -0.32
N GLU A 100 5.40 5.67 -1.14
CA GLU A 100 5.32 6.91 -1.93
C GLU A 100 4.08 6.98 -2.82
N VAL A 101 3.67 5.84 -3.40
CA VAL A 101 2.48 5.78 -4.27
C VAL A 101 1.20 5.87 -3.44
N ILE A 102 1.15 5.18 -2.29
CA ILE A 102 -0.01 5.20 -1.38
C ILE A 102 -0.20 6.60 -0.79
N ILE A 103 0.89 7.22 -0.30
CA ILE A 103 0.87 8.58 0.27
C ILE A 103 0.38 9.60 -0.76
N ASP A 104 0.94 9.61 -1.99
CA ASP A 104 0.49 10.49 -3.07
C ASP A 104 -1.00 10.31 -3.37
N HIS A 105 -1.50 9.07 -3.29
CA HIS A 105 -2.91 8.78 -3.47
C HIS A 105 -3.76 9.32 -2.32
N TYR A 106 -3.38 9.06 -1.07
CA TYR A 106 -4.10 9.54 0.09
C TYR A 106 -4.15 11.06 0.18
N GLU A 107 -3.07 11.77 -0.13
CA GLU A 107 -3.05 13.23 -0.16
C GLU A 107 -4.02 13.81 -1.20
N LYS A 108 -4.07 13.22 -2.40
CA LYS A 108 -5.03 13.63 -3.43
C LYS A 108 -6.47 13.34 -3.03
N GLN A 109 -6.71 12.19 -2.41
CA GLN A 109 -8.03 11.78 -1.97
C GLN A 109 -8.53 12.60 -0.80
N SER A 110 -7.73 12.86 0.23
CA SER A 110 -8.14 13.69 1.38
C SER A 110 -8.53 15.10 0.91
N LYS A 111 -7.73 15.70 0.02
CA LYS A 111 -8.06 16.98 -0.62
C LYS A 111 -9.39 16.92 -1.37
N TYR A 112 -9.65 15.84 -2.11
CA TYR A 112 -10.94 15.64 -2.77
C TYR A 112 -12.09 15.53 -1.77
N LEU A 113 -11.92 14.75 -0.70
CA LEU A 113 -12.94 14.43 0.30
C LEU A 113 -13.30 15.60 1.21
N LYS A 114 -12.44 16.62 1.31
CA LYS A 114 -12.70 17.84 2.08
C LYS A 114 -14.01 18.49 1.64
N GLY A 115 -14.92 18.69 2.60
CA GLY A 115 -16.26 19.23 2.39
C GLY A 115 -17.25 18.29 1.69
N LYS A 116 -16.87 17.03 1.42
CA LYS A 116 -17.70 16.03 0.72
C LYS A 116 -18.00 14.80 1.57
N ASP A 117 -17.01 14.32 2.32
CA ASP A 117 -17.19 13.27 3.31
C ASP A 117 -16.15 13.43 4.43
N SER A 118 -16.55 14.08 5.52
CA SER A 118 -15.66 14.38 6.64
C SER A 118 -15.15 13.13 7.36
N LYS A 119 -15.92 12.04 7.36
CA LYS A 119 -15.52 10.79 8.02
C LYS A 119 -14.41 10.12 7.21
N LEU A 120 -14.63 9.94 5.91
CA LEU A 120 -13.65 9.33 5.02
C LEU A 120 -12.40 10.21 4.90
N CYS A 121 -12.56 11.54 4.83
CA CYS A 121 -11.43 12.49 4.82
C CYS A 121 -10.50 12.28 6.03
N LYS A 122 -11.07 12.24 7.24
CA LYS A 122 -10.29 12.02 8.48
C LYS A 122 -9.57 10.67 8.50
N ILE A 123 -10.23 9.62 8.01
CA ILE A 123 -9.63 8.27 7.93
C ILE A 123 -8.44 8.29 6.95
N THR A 124 -8.64 8.86 5.76
CA THR A 124 -7.60 8.98 4.73
C THR A 124 -6.42 9.83 5.20
N GLU A 125 -6.65 10.96 5.88
CA GLU A 125 -5.59 11.80 6.45
C GLU A 125 -4.80 11.07 7.54
N LYS A 126 -5.51 10.33 8.40
CA LYS A 126 -4.88 9.53 9.44
C LYS A 126 -3.95 8.47 8.84
N PHE A 127 -4.45 7.66 7.91
CA PHE A 127 -3.63 6.62 7.28
C PHE A 127 -2.49 7.20 6.46
N CYS A 128 -2.68 8.33 5.77
CA CYS A 128 -1.58 9.06 5.12
C CYS A 128 -0.44 9.40 6.09
N LYS A 129 -0.78 9.82 7.32
CA LYS A 129 0.23 10.08 8.35
C LYS A 129 0.94 8.80 8.79
N GLU A 130 0.21 7.70 8.96
CA GLU A 130 0.77 6.40 9.36
C GLU A 130 1.69 5.84 8.25
N GLU A 131 1.33 5.96 6.96
CA GLU A 131 2.19 5.54 5.85
C GLU A 131 3.48 6.37 5.73
N LYS A 132 3.42 7.66 6.09
CA LYS A 132 4.64 8.48 6.16
C LYS A 132 5.63 7.93 7.19
N GLU A 133 5.14 7.31 8.27
CA GLU A 133 6.02 6.64 9.24
C GLU A 133 6.69 5.40 8.62
N HIS A 134 5.99 4.66 7.75
CA HIS A 134 6.56 3.52 7.01
C HIS A 134 7.63 3.99 6.02
N LEU A 135 7.35 5.05 5.27
CA LEU A 135 8.30 5.66 4.36
C LEU A 135 9.53 6.20 5.10
N ASP A 136 9.34 6.89 6.22
CA ASP A 136 10.43 7.40 7.05
C ASP A 136 11.28 6.26 7.62
N PHE A 137 10.66 5.15 8.04
CA PHE A 137 11.39 3.96 8.46
C PHE A 137 12.24 3.42 7.30
N ALA A 138 11.67 3.27 6.11
CA ALA A 138 12.39 2.78 4.95
C ALA A 138 13.58 3.70 4.62
N ASN A 139 13.37 5.02 4.59
CA ASN A 139 14.39 6.02 4.27
C ASN A 139 15.52 6.14 5.32
N LYS A 140 15.20 5.93 6.60
CA LYS A 140 16.21 5.85 7.67
C LYS A 140 17.11 4.63 7.51
N HIS A 141 16.64 3.63 6.80
CA HIS A 141 17.43 2.48 6.42
C HIS A 141 17.96 2.64 4.99
N ASP A 142 19.06 1.98 4.66
CA ASP A 142 19.60 2.05 3.30
C ASP A 142 18.70 1.26 2.33
N THR A 143 17.94 1.97 1.50
CA THR A 143 17.10 1.41 0.44
C THR A 143 17.84 1.23 -0.89
N GLY A 144 19.15 1.52 -0.92
CA GLY A 144 19.97 1.48 -2.13
C GLY A 144 19.78 2.72 -3.01
N LYS A 145 20.90 3.35 -3.34
CA LYS A 145 20.98 4.51 -4.26
C LYS A 145 21.70 4.19 -5.55
N ASP A 146 22.15 2.95 -5.72
CA ASP A 146 22.73 2.44 -6.96
C ASP A 146 21.66 2.27 -8.05
N LEU A 147 22.13 2.11 -9.28
CA LEU A 147 21.28 2.05 -10.46
C LEU A 147 20.22 0.93 -10.39
N LEU A 148 20.55 -0.22 -9.78
CA LEU A 148 19.62 -1.33 -9.62
C LEU A 148 18.44 -0.94 -8.73
N HIS A 149 18.70 -0.37 -7.55
CA HIS A 149 17.63 0.01 -6.61
C HIS A 149 16.80 1.19 -7.14
N ILE A 150 17.41 2.17 -7.81
CA ILE A 150 16.67 3.25 -8.46
C ILE A 150 15.72 2.70 -9.53
N THR A 151 16.18 1.76 -10.34
CA THR A 151 15.38 1.15 -11.41
C THR A 151 14.27 0.27 -10.83
N LEU A 152 14.57 -0.50 -9.79
CA LEU A 152 13.60 -1.30 -9.04
C LEU A 152 12.47 -0.43 -8.49
N LYS A 153 12.81 0.67 -7.79
CA LYS A 153 11.82 1.60 -7.24
C LYS A 153 10.93 2.21 -8.33
N LYS A 154 11.50 2.61 -9.46
CA LYS A 154 10.73 3.14 -10.60
C LYS A 154 9.77 2.09 -11.16
N GLY A 155 10.24 0.86 -11.36
CA GLY A 155 9.41 -0.26 -11.85
C GLY A 155 8.24 -0.55 -10.92
N ILE A 156 8.50 -0.64 -9.61
CA ILE A 156 7.47 -0.87 -8.59
C ILE A 156 6.45 0.27 -8.60
N LYS A 157 6.89 1.54 -8.63
CA LYS A 157 5.98 2.70 -8.72
C LYS A 157 5.08 2.63 -9.94
N ILE A 158 5.59 2.22 -11.09
CA ILE A 158 4.80 2.08 -12.33
C ILE A 158 3.74 0.99 -12.17
N ILE A 159 4.12 -0.18 -11.64
CA ILE A 159 3.22 -1.30 -11.41
C ILE A 159 2.11 -0.89 -10.43
N SER A 160 2.47 -0.32 -9.26
CA SER A 160 1.51 0.12 -8.24
C SER A 160 0.53 1.16 -8.78
N LYS A 161 1.03 2.19 -9.49
CA LYS A 161 0.17 3.20 -10.13
C LYS A 161 -0.78 2.60 -11.16
N THR A 162 -0.33 1.59 -11.90
CA THR A 162 -1.15 0.90 -12.90
C THR A 162 -2.24 0.06 -12.22
N ALA A 163 -1.88 -0.71 -11.20
CA ALA A 163 -2.83 -1.50 -10.42
C ALA A 163 -3.93 -0.62 -9.78
N ILE A 164 -3.56 0.53 -9.23
CA ILE A 164 -4.48 1.54 -8.70
C ILE A 164 -5.45 2.02 -9.78
N ARG A 165 -4.95 2.49 -10.93
CA ARG A 165 -5.79 3.01 -12.03
C ARG A 165 -6.79 1.99 -12.55
N ILE A 166 -6.39 0.72 -12.62
CA ILE A 166 -7.29 -0.35 -13.06
C ILE A 166 -8.35 -0.61 -11.98
N SER A 167 -7.93 -0.71 -10.72
CA SER A 167 -8.82 -0.98 -9.57
C SER A 167 -9.80 0.15 -9.27
N GLU A 168 -9.51 1.40 -9.66
CA GLU A 168 -10.49 2.48 -9.59
C GLU A 168 -11.74 2.17 -10.43
N LYS A 169 -11.59 1.46 -11.55
CA LYS A 169 -12.65 1.28 -12.54
C LYS A 169 -13.47 -0.01 -12.37
N ILE A 170 -12.86 -1.09 -11.88
CA ILE A 170 -13.45 -2.44 -11.86
C ILE A 170 -13.28 -3.15 -10.52
#